data_AF-A0A924FR64-F1
#
_entry.id   AF-A0A924FR64-F1
#
_cell.length_a   1.000
_cell.length_b   1.000
_cell.length_c   1.000
_cell.angle_alpha   90.00
_cell.angle_beta   90.00
_cell.angle_gamma   90.00
#
_symmetry.space_group_name_H-M   'P 1'
#
loop_
_entity.id
_entity.type
_entity.pdbx_description
1 polymer ?
#
loop_
_entity_poly.entity_id
_entity_poly.type
_entity_poly.pdbx_seq_one_letter_code
_entity_poly.pdbx_strand_id
1 'polypeptide(L)' 'MTHPSRTYENYAESCLDIAAQTADRGARLLLREMAAEWLKVSNSDWALRRNQSSDGHAIGPDGHAPPPELSS' A
#
# COMPACT_ATOMS: atom_id res chain seq x y z
N MET A 1 -10.27 7.91 6.63
CA MET A 1 -9.88 6.78 5.75
C MET A 1 -8.58 7.14 5.05
N THR A 2 -7.45 6.69 5.58
CA THR A 2 -6.11 6.94 5.02
C THR A 2 -5.80 5.84 4.00
N HIS A 3 -5.67 6.21 2.73
CA HIS A 3 -5.20 5.30 1.69
C HIS A 3 -3.69 5.06 1.90
N PRO A 4 -3.25 3.84 2.25
CA PRO A 4 -1.84 3.58 2.62
C PRO A 4 -0.87 3.67 1.44
N SER A 5 -1.34 3.45 0.21
CA SER A 5 -0.50 3.49 -1.00
C SER A 5 0.11 4.87 -1.24
N ARG A 6 -0.68 5.94 -1.04
CA ARG A 6 -0.18 7.32 -1.14
C ARG A 6 0.84 7.67 -0.07
N THR A 7 0.90 6.92 1.04
CA THR A 7 1.83 7.21 2.13
C THR A 7 3.24 6.75 1.78
N TYR A 8 3.41 5.60 1.12
CA TYR A 8 4.73 5.08 0.74
C TYR A 8 5.40 5.89 -0.36
N GLU A 9 4.65 6.36 -1.35
CA GLU A 9 5.17 7.27 -2.40
C GLU A 9 5.63 8.59 -1.80
N ASN A 10 4.85 9.18 -0.88
CA ASN A 10 5.23 10.41 -0.18
C ASN A 10 6.51 10.23 0.67
N TYR A 11 6.72 9.05 1.27
CA TYR A 11 7.96 8.75 2.00
C TYR A 11 9.15 8.62 1.05
N ALA A 12 8.96 8.02 -0.13
CA ALA A 12 9.99 7.95 -1.15
C ALA A 12 10.38 9.34 -1.66
N GLU A 13 9.40 10.21 -1.94
CA GLU A 13 9.64 11.61 -2.33
C GLU A 13 10.40 12.38 -1.25
N SER A 14 9.98 12.25 0.01
CA SER A 14 10.69 12.87 1.15
C SER A 14 12.16 12.44 1.23
N CYS A 15 12.45 11.15 0.98
CA CYS A 15 13.82 10.65 0.97
C CYS A 15 14.64 11.27 -0.18
N LEU A 16 14.04 11.45 -1.36
CA LEU A 16 14.70 12.07 -2.51
C LEU A 16 14.95 13.57 -2.30
N ASP A 17 14.01 14.28 -1.68
CA ASP A 17 14.15 15.70 -1.33
C ASP A 17 15.28 15.93 -0.32
N ILE A 18 15.38 15.06 0.69
CA ILE A 18 16.49 15.09 1.65
C ILE A 18 17.81 14.75 0.92
N ALA A 19 17.81 13.75 0.02
CA ALA A 19 19.01 13.38 -0.73
C ALA A 19 19.50 14.52 -1.63
N ALA A 20 18.60 15.30 -2.23
CA ALA A 20 18.98 16.45 -3.06
C ALA A 20 19.71 17.54 -2.25
N GLN A 21 19.36 17.69 -0.97
CA GLN A 21 19.94 18.66 -0.05
C GLN A 21 21.15 18.11 0.74
N THR A 22 21.43 16.81 0.65
CA THR A 22 22.48 16.15 1.42
C THR A 22 23.82 16.25 0.69
N ALA A 23 24.83 16.87 1.32
CA ALA A 23 26.17 16.98 0.75
C ALA A 23 26.94 15.65 0.80
N ASP A 24 26.74 14.87 1.87
CA ASP A 24 27.43 13.59 2.05
C ASP A 24 27.01 12.56 1.00
N ARG A 25 28.01 11.92 0.38
CA ARG A 25 27.75 10.95 -0.69
C ARG A 25 27.15 9.65 -0.14
N GLY A 26 27.57 9.20 1.04
CA GLY A 26 27.07 7.97 1.65
C GLY A 26 25.60 8.10 2.02
N ALA A 27 25.25 9.17 2.74
CA ALA A 27 23.88 9.49 3.13
C ALA A 27 22.96 9.69 1.92
N ARG A 28 23.44 10.32 0.83
CA ARG A 28 22.66 10.40 -0.43
C ARG A 28 22.33 9.05 -1.03
N LEU A 29 23.30 8.13 -1.07
CA LEU A 29 23.09 6.80 -1.60
C LEU A 29 22.09 6.04 -0.73
N LEU A 30 22.26 6.09 0.58
CA LEU A 30 21.33 5.48 1.53
C LEU A 30 19.89 5.99 1.38
N LEU A 31 19.71 7.31 1.26
CA LEU A 31 18.39 7.92 1.08
C LEU A 31 17.74 7.50 -0.26
N ARG A 32 18.53 7.35 -1.32
CA ARG A 32 18.03 6.84 -2.62
C ARG A 32 17.65 5.37 -2.54
N GLU A 33 18.41 4.55 -1.82
CA GLU A 33 18.07 3.14 -1.56
C GLU A 33 16.78 3.05 -0.75
N MET A 34 16.63 3.84 0.31
CA MET A 34 15.38 3.90 1.08
C MET A 34 14.19 4.31 0.21
N ALA A 35 14.34 5.32 -0.64
CA ALA A 35 13.28 5.72 -1.57
C ALA A 35 12.87 4.57 -2.49
N ALA A 36 13.85 3.81 -3.01
CA ALA A 36 13.58 2.65 -3.85
C ALA A 36 12.82 1.53 -3.11
N GLU A 37 13.17 1.26 -1.85
CA GLU A 37 12.44 0.29 -1.03
C GLU A 37 10.99 0.72 -0.76
N TRP A 38 10.76 1.99 -0.45
CA TRP A 38 9.40 2.51 -0.28
C TRP A 38 8.55 2.40 -1.56
N LEU A 39 9.15 2.65 -2.72
CA LEU A 39 8.47 2.47 -4.01
C LEU A 39 8.17 1.00 -4.30
N LYS A 40 9.05 0.06 -3.94
CA LYS A 40 8.78 -1.38 -4.07
C LYS A 40 7.61 -1.81 -3.18
N VAL A 41 7.51 -1.28 -1.97
CA VAL A 41 6.39 -1.54 -1.05
C VAL A 41 5.10 -0.97 -1.61
N SER A 42 5.08 0.28 -2.10
CA SER A 42 3.91 0.86 -2.80
C SER A 42 3.49 -0.02 -3.98
N ASN A 43 4.48 -0.50 -4.74
CA ASN A 43 4.23 -1.32 -5.91
C ASN A 43 3.59 -2.68 -5.56
N SER A 44 4.02 -3.26 -4.45
CA SER A 44 3.51 -4.53 -3.95
C SER A 44 2.12 -4.39 -3.32
N ASP A 45 1.85 -3.28 -2.61
CA ASP A 45 0.53 -2.98 -2.04
C ASP A 45 -0.53 -2.82 -3.14
N TRP A 46 -0.22 -2.12 -4.24
CA TRP A 46 -1.17 -2.02 -5.35
C TRP A 46 -1.41 -3.37 -6.01
N ALA A 47 -0.37 -4.20 -6.16
CA ALA A 47 -0.49 -5.50 -6.81
C ALA A 47 -1.38 -6.43 -5.99
N LEU A 48 -1.18 -6.44 -4.68
CA LEU A 48 -2.02 -7.17 -3.74
C LEU A 48 -3.48 -6.69 -3.77
N ARG A 49 -3.72 -5.38 -3.74
CA ARG A 49 -5.08 -4.80 -3.82
C ARG A 49 -5.78 -5.13 -5.14
N ARG A 50 -5.06 -5.07 -6.26
CA ARG A 50 -5.61 -5.43 -7.58
C ARG A 50 -5.99 -6.91 -7.65
N ASN A 51 -5.16 -7.78 -7.07
CA ASN A 51 -5.43 -9.21 -7.03
C ASN A 51 -6.65 -9.53 -6.16
N GLN A 52 -6.76 -8.90 -4.98
CA GLN A 52 -7.95 -9.01 -4.11
C GLN A 52 -9.23 -8.47 -4.77
N SER A 53 -9.12 -7.42 -5.60
CA SER A 53 -10.26 -6.88 -6.35
C SER A 53 -10.68 -7.75 -7.54
N SER A 54 -9.78 -8.59 -8.07
CA SER A 54 -10.06 -9.48 -9.21
C SER A 54 -10.64 -10.82 -8.79
N ASP A 55 -10.34 -11.29 -7.57
CA ASP A 55 -10.98 -12.44 -6.94
C ASP A 55 -12.44 -12.17 -6.48
N GLY A 56 -12.92 -10.93 -6.59
CA GLY A 56 -14.27 -10.52 -6.19
C GLY A 56 -15.40 -10.81 -7.19
N HIS A 57 -15.22 -11.73 -8.15
CA HIS A 57 -16.25 -12.02 -9.16
C HIS A 57 -16.55 -13.52 -9.36
N ALA A 58 -17.29 -14.10 -8.41
CA ALA A 58 -18.21 -15.24 -8.54
C ALA A 58 -18.81 -15.46 -7.13
N ILE A 59 -20.11 -15.42 -6.79
CA ILE A 59 -21.35 -15.97 -7.39
C ILE A 59 -22.57 -15.28 -6.72
N GLY A 60 -23.58 -14.88 -7.50
CA GLY A 60 -25.03 -15.03 -7.20
C GLY A 60 -25.73 -14.05 -6.22
N PRO A 61 -26.80 -13.33 -6.66
CA PRO A 61 -27.77 -12.71 -5.76
C PRO A 61 -28.84 -13.73 -5.35
N ASP A 62 -28.51 -14.74 -4.55
CA ASP A 62 -29.54 -15.56 -3.89
C ASP A 62 -28.95 -16.27 -2.67
N GLY A 63 -29.50 -15.98 -1.49
CA GLY A 63 -28.97 -16.48 -0.22
C GLY A 63 -29.30 -15.58 0.97
N HIS A 64 -30.55 -15.11 1.05
CA HIS A 64 -31.08 -14.53 2.27
C HIS A 64 -31.18 -15.64 3.34
N ALA A 65 -30.13 -15.81 4.15
CA ALA A 65 -30.22 -16.50 5.42
C ALA A 65 -30.39 -15.42 6.52
N PRO A 66 -31.58 -15.23 7.10
CA PRO A 66 -31.74 -14.33 8.24
C PRO A 66 -30.92 -14.86 9.44
N PRO A 67 -30.45 -13.96 10.32
CA PRO A 67 -29.70 -14.37 11.51
C PRO A 67 -30.57 -15.27 12.41
N PRO A 68 -29.99 -16.29 13.09
CA PRO A 68 -30.72 -17.05 14.09
C PRO A 68 -31.07 -16.12 15.27
N GLU A 69 -32.36 -16.02 15.55
CA GLU A 69 -32.92 -15.34 16.71
C GLU A 69 -32.27 -15.86 18.01
N LEU A 70 -32.06 -14.94 18.95
CA LEU A 70 -31.62 -15.20 20.32
C LEU A 70 -32.44 -16.33 20.96
N SER A 71 -31.79 -17.47 21.26
CA SER A 71 -32.37 -18.46 22.17
C SER A 71 -32.49 -17.88 23.58
N SER A 72 -33.71 -17.93 24.10
CA SER A 72 -34.08 -17.66 25.50
C SER A 72 -33.43 -18.63 26.48
#